data_AF-A0A9Q2IST6-F1
#
_entry.id   AF-A0A9Q2IST6-F1
#
_cell.length_a   1.000
_cell.length_b   1.000
_cell.length_c   1.000
_cell.angle_alpha   90.00
_cell.angle_beta   90.00
_cell.angle_gamma   90.00
#
_symmetry.space_group_name_H-M   'P 1'
#
loop_
_entity.id
_entity.type
_entity.pdbx_description
1 polymer ?
#
loop_
_entity_poly.entity_id
_entity_poly.type
_entity_poly.pdbx_seq_one_letter_code
_entity_poly.pdbx_strand_id
1 'polypeptide(L)'
;MKQNRIMLIISANNPNKSLIDYTRDLSLNDIDLIVVDDGSDAKYSELFDKIVSEGHLVLRHAKKMGHGRSLKTAINHMMNKENLPPYIGIVVTSADAVNDIETVLKLEKEMTTLPNFIILARQNVNYDNIRTFDKVFNRFTSFMTRWIYGKKIIDNFTNLRAYPISLIGQILATRGEDLDLEARFLAKAMDEGIAVKEIRLDNNYHVENKGKEYLLEKFKVFKQIISPFAKYSSISIITALTELLLFKILTTLFLFFNMEKDLIFIFVSIFFAKSMASILNIVLNKNYKYKNSGRKKITFYRHLLINFIKLGLSSYLIYILMNKLAYDEVRSKILVDILLFLLFYKIVYSWVFSSKNKKISGEGYGKEKRSKN
;
A
#
# COMPACT_ATOMS: atom_id res chain seq x y z
N MET A 1 -15.14 25.47 22.55
CA MET A 1 -14.14 24.43 22.18
C MET A 1 -14.22 24.19 20.68
N LYS A 2 -13.07 24.17 19.98
CA LYS A 2 -12.99 23.93 18.53
C LYS A 2 -13.64 22.58 18.20
N GLN A 3 -14.73 22.57 17.43
CA GLN A 3 -15.28 21.33 16.87
C GLN A 3 -14.33 20.88 15.76
N ASN A 4 -13.93 19.60 15.76
CA ASN A 4 -13.04 18.96 14.78
C ASN A 4 -11.56 19.30 14.91
N ARG A 5 -10.90 18.76 15.94
CA ARG A 5 -9.45 18.89 16.14
C ARG A 5 -8.68 17.79 15.41
N ILE A 6 -7.42 18.03 15.10
CA ILE A 6 -6.45 17.01 14.69
C ILE A 6 -5.40 16.81 15.78
N MET A 7 -4.82 15.61 15.84
CA MET A 7 -3.63 15.34 16.63
C MET A 7 -2.41 15.26 15.71
N LEU A 8 -1.43 16.15 15.88
CA LEU A 8 -0.18 16.09 15.15
C LEU A 8 0.82 15.18 15.88
N ILE A 9 1.32 14.16 15.19
CA ILE A 9 2.32 13.22 15.70
C ILE A 9 3.64 13.51 15.01
N ILE A 10 4.66 13.88 15.79
CA ILE A 10 6.00 14.20 15.32
C ILE A 10 6.96 13.11 15.81
N SER A 11 7.48 12.30 14.90
CA SER A 11 8.56 11.35 15.21
C SER A 11 9.91 12.03 15.01
N ALA A 12 10.78 11.96 16.02
CA ALA A 12 12.10 12.61 16.00
C ALA A 12 13.21 11.61 16.36
N ASN A 13 14.32 11.64 15.62
CA ASN A 13 15.56 10.95 15.99
C ASN A 13 16.71 11.91 15.66
N ASN A 14 17.44 12.36 16.68
CA ASN A 14 18.50 13.36 16.54
C ASN A 14 18.06 14.66 15.81
N PRO A 15 16.91 15.28 16.19
CA PRO A 15 16.31 16.37 15.43
C PRO A 15 17.11 17.69 15.51
N ASN A 16 16.82 18.61 14.61
CA ASN A 16 17.32 19.99 14.70
C ASN A 16 16.70 20.73 15.90
N LYS A 17 17.44 21.68 16.49
CA LYS A 17 16.98 22.56 17.58
C LYS A 17 15.74 23.37 17.23
N SER A 18 15.49 23.63 15.94
CA SER A 18 14.27 24.28 15.46
C SER A 18 12.97 23.54 15.82
N LEU A 19 13.05 22.26 16.23
CA LEU A 19 11.90 21.51 16.73
C LEU A 19 11.25 22.19 17.96
N ILE A 20 12.04 22.85 18.82
CA ILE A 20 11.51 23.54 20.01
C ILE A 20 10.57 24.67 19.58
N ASP A 21 11.06 25.56 18.72
CA ASP A 21 10.27 26.69 18.22
C ASP A 21 9.05 26.19 17.44
N TYR A 22 9.20 25.12 16.66
CA TYR A 22 8.08 24.50 15.96
C TYR A 22 6.98 23.99 16.90
N THR A 23 7.33 23.34 18.01
CA THR A 23 6.32 22.87 18.99
C THR A 23 5.59 24.04 19.65
N ARG A 24 6.30 25.13 19.95
CA ARG A 24 5.72 26.35 20.50
C ARG A 24 4.74 26.99 19.52
N ASP A 25 5.16 27.13 18.28
CA ASP A 25 4.38 27.70 17.19
C ASP A 25 3.09 26.91 16.92
N LEU A 26 3.16 25.58 16.92
CA LEU A 26 1.99 24.71 16.79
C LEU A 26 0.99 24.92 17.95
N SER A 27 1.50 25.02 19.18
CA SER A 27 0.66 25.24 20.35
C SER A 27 0.00 26.61 20.36
N LEU A 28 0.70 27.66 19.91
CA LEU A 28 0.14 29.01 19.76
C LEU A 28 -0.99 29.07 18.72
N ASN A 29 -1.05 28.10 17.81
CA ASN A 29 -2.09 27.97 16.78
C ASN A 29 -3.17 26.92 17.12
N ASP A 30 -3.31 26.55 18.40
CA ASP A 30 -4.30 25.58 18.90
C ASP A 30 -4.20 24.18 18.25
N ILE A 31 -2.99 23.75 17.87
CA ILE A 31 -2.75 22.40 17.34
C ILE A 31 -2.28 21.49 18.48
N ASP A 32 -3.07 20.46 18.77
CA ASP A 32 -2.68 19.41 19.72
C ASP A 32 -1.56 18.56 19.11
N LEU A 33 -0.50 18.30 19.87
CA LEU A 33 0.68 17.59 19.38
C LEU A 33 1.23 16.55 20.36
N ILE A 34 1.84 15.50 19.80
CA ILE A 34 2.65 14.52 20.52
C ILE A 34 3.99 14.41 19.81
N VAL A 35 5.08 14.66 20.55
CA VAL A 35 6.43 14.37 20.07
C VAL A 35 6.83 12.99 20.55
N VAL A 36 7.45 12.19 19.68
CA VAL A 36 8.06 10.92 20.03
C VAL A 36 9.55 11.00 19.74
N ASP A 37 10.36 10.96 20.80
CA ASP A 37 11.79 10.74 20.71
C ASP A 37 12.05 9.25 20.43
N ASP A 38 12.38 8.93 19.19
CA ASP A 38 12.69 7.58 18.71
C ASP A 38 14.15 7.22 19.02
N GLY A 39 14.55 7.35 20.28
CA GLY A 39 15.86 6.98 20.79
C GLY A 39 17.00 7.81 20.21
N SER A 40 16.93 9.13 20.38
CA SER A 40 18.02 10.06 20.04
C SER A 40 19.23 9.89 20.97
N ASP A 41 20.38 10.37 20.52
CA ASP A 41 21.62 10.39 21.29
C ASP A 41 21.48 11.28 22.54
N ALA A 42 22.24 10.98 23.60
CA ALA A 42 22.17 11.69 24.88
C ALA A 42 22.32 13.23 24.76
N LYS A 43 23.08 13.71 23.76
CA LYS A 43 23.27 15.15 23.49
C LYS A 43 21.97 15.89 23.10
N TYR A 44 20.92 15.16 22.72
CA TYR A 44 19.59 15.73 22.40
C TYR A 44 18.62 15.69 23.59
N SER A 45 19.00 15.16 24.76
CA SER A 45 18.10 15.10 25.93
C SER A 45 17.58 16.48 26.31
N GLU A 46 18.47 17.47 26.40
CA GLU A 46 18.12 18.85 26.77
C GLU A 46 17.07 19.46 25.82
N LEU A 47 17.12 19.11 24.52
CA LEU A 47 16.14 19.56 23.54
C LEU A 47 14.74 19.04 23.89
N PHE A 48 14.62 17.75 24.20
CA PHE A 48 13.33 17.15 24.58
C PHE A 48 12.88 17.58 25.98
N ASP A 49 13.80 17.73 26.93
CA ASP A 49 13.51 18.24 28.28
C ASP A 49 12.94 19.67 28.18
N LYS A 50 13.45 20.48 27.25
CA LYS A 50 12.91 21.82 26.97
C LYS A 50 11.48 21.76 26.44
N ILE A 51 11.19 20.90 25.47
CA ILE A 51 9.84 20.69 24.92
C ILE A 51 8.86 20.29 26.03
N VAL A 52 9.27 19.40 26.95
CA VAL A 52 8.47 19.01 28.12
C VAL A 52 8.26 20.20 29.07
N SER A 53 9.30 20.99 29.33
CA SER A 53 9.21 22.17 30.21
C SER A 53 8.25 23.25 29.68
N GLU A 54 8.02 23.30 28.37
CA GLU A 54 7.04 24.17 27.71
C GLU A 54 5.61 23.58 27.71
N GLY A 55 5.42 22.44 28.37
CA GLY A 55 4.11 21.81 28.56
C GLY A 55 3.70 20.83 27.46
N HIS A 56 4.58 20.52 26.51
CA HIS A 56 4.29 19.58 25.43
C HIS A 56 4.59 18.13 25.84
N LEU A 57 3.81 17.20 25.31
CA LEU A 57 4.01 15.77 25.57
C LEU A 57 5.15 15.21 24.70
N VAL A 58 6.14 14.61 25.37
CA VAL A 58 7.20 13.84 24.73
C VAL A 58 7.16 12.39 25.22
N LEU A 59 7.00 11.44 24.29
CA LEU A 59 7.15 10.01 24.55
C LEU A 59 8.56 9.58 24.13
N ARG A 60 9.26 8.77 24.93
CA ARG A 60 10.66 8.39 24.68
C ARG A 60 10.81 6.89 24.45
N HIS A 61 11.55 6.53 23.41
CA HIS A 61 12.08 5.19 23.22
C HIS A 61 13.51 5.12 23.74
N ALA A 62 13.89 4.00 24.37
CA ALA A 62 15.25 3.82 24.88
C ALA A 62 16.33 3.65 23.78
N LYS A 63 15.91 3.33 22.55
CA LYS A 63 16.75 3.20 21.35
C LYS A 63 15.91 3.45 20.11
N LYS A 64 16.55 3.69 18.97
CA LYS A 64 15.87 3.82 17.67
C LYS A 64 15.03 2.58 17.35
N MET A 65 13.70 2.76 17.29
CA MET A 65 12.74 1.69 16.99
C MET A 65 12.13 1.81 15.59
N GLY A 66 12.13 3.02 15.01
CA GLY A 66 11.61 3.31 13.68
C GLY A 66 10.35 4.18 13.71
N HIS A 67 10.13 4.90 12.60
CA HIS A 67 9.03 5.87 12.47
C HIS A 67 7.64 5.24 12.71
N GLY A 68 7.42 4.03 12.17
CA GLY A 68 6.16 3.31 12.34
C GLY A 68 5.89 2.90 13.79
N ARG A 69 6.95 2.59 14.56
CA ARG A 69 6.83 2.32 15.99
C ARG A 69 6.46 3.59 16.74
N SER A 70 7.11 4.72 16.44
CA SER A 70 6.78 6.01 17.05
C SER A 70 5.31 6.38 16.83
N LEU A 71 4.82 6.18 15.60
CA LEU A 71 3.41 6.37 15.28
C LEU A 71 2.51 5.47 16.14
N LYS A 72 2.82 4.17 16.26
CA LYS A 72 2.07 3.24 17.12
C LYS A 72 2.09 3.66 18.59
N THR A 73 3.25 4.10 19.10
CA THR A 73 3.41 4.57 20.48
C THR A 73 2.54 5.79 20.75
N ALA A 74 2.58 6.81 19.89
CA ALA A 74 1.75 8.00 20.02
C ALA A 74 0.25 7.68 19.92
N ILE A 75 -0.16 6.86 18.95
CA ILE A 75 -1.55 6.43 18.80
C ILE A 75 -2.02 5.68 20.05
N ASN A 76 -1.24 4.71 20.55
CA ASN A 76 -1.61 3.96 21.75
C ASN A 76 -1.73 4.87 22.96
N HIS A 77 -0.79 5.82 23.14
CA HIS A 77 -0.87 6.78 24.23
C HIS A 77 -2.13 7.63 24.12
N MET A 78 -2.41 8.20 22.95
CA MET A 78 -3.62 8.97 22.69
C MET A 78 -4.86 8.15 23.02
N MET A 79 -4.98 6.92 22.50
CA MET A 79 -6.19 6.11 22.63
C MET A 79 -6.47 5.57 24.04
N ASN A 80 -5.48 5.57 24.93
CA ASN A 80 -5.65 5.18 26.33
C ASN A 80 -5.99 6.35 27.25
N LYS A 81 -6.04 7.60 26.75
CA LYS A 81 -6.49 8.73 27.57
C LYS A 81 -8.01 8.76 27.69
N GLU A 82 -8.49 8.97 28.90
CA GLU A 82 -9.88 9.32 29.16
C GLU A 82 -10.19 10.73 28.65
N ASN A 83 -11.44 10.98 28.27
CA ASN A 83 -11.93 12.30 27.84
C ASN A 83 -11.12 12.94 26.70
N LEU A 84 -10.74 12.15 25.70
CA LEU A 84 -10.11 12.67 24.49
C LEU A 84 -10.99 13.76 23.86
N PRO A 85 -10.39 14.88 23.41
CA PRO A 85 -11.05 15.81 22.52
C PRO A 85 -11.61 15.07 21.29
N PRO A 86 -12.68 15.60 20.66
CA PRO A 86 -13.27 15.00 19.46
C PRO A 86 -12.33 15.18 18.25
N TYR A 87 -11.30 14.35 18.18
CA TYR A 87 -10.35 14.32 17.07
C TYR A 87 -11.02 13.73 15.83
N ILE A 88 -10.95 14.46 14.72
CA ILE A 88 -11.36 13.94 13.40
C ILE A 88 -10.29 13.03 12.78
N GLY A 89 -9.06 13.12 13.28
CA GLY A 89 -7.99 12.18 12.97
C GLY A 89 -6.61 12.70 13.36
N ILE A 90 -5.59 12.11 12.76
CA ILE A 90 -4.19 12.39 13.05
C ILE A 90 -3.47 12.94 11.82
N VAL A 91 -2.49 13.79 12.04
CA VAL A 91 -1.46 14.15 11.06
C VAL A 91 -0.13 13.58 11.53
N VAL A 92 0.61 12.95 10.64
CA VAL A 92 1.89 12.31 10.93
C VAL A 92 2.99 13.01 10.15
N THR A 93 4.10 13.34 10.82
CA THR A 93 5.29 13.92 10.21
C THR A 93 6.58 13.46 10.92
N SER A 94 7.72 13.62 10.24
CA SER A 94 9.06 13.48 10.82
C SER A 94 9.59 14.85 11.24
N ALA A 95 10.40 14.88 12.30
CA ALA A 95 11.09 16.10 12.75
C ALA A 95 12.13 16.62 11.74
N ASP A 96 12.60 15.78 10.81
CA ASP A 96 13.50 16.20 9.72
C ASP A 96 12.75 16.99 8.63
N ALA A 97 11.42 16.93 8.67
CA ALA A 97 10.53 17.66 7.78
C ALA A 97 9.64 18.60 8.62
N VAL A 98 10.27 19.54 9.33
CA VAL A 98 9.54 20.67 9.93
C VAL A 98 8.75 21.35 8.81
N ASN A 99 7.43 21.28 8.90
CA ASN A 99 6.54 21.93 7.96
C ASN A 99 6.13 23.28 8.55
N ASP A 100 5.82 24.23 7.70
CA ASP A 100 5.10 25.43 8.10
C ASP A 100 3.75 25.09 8.75
N ILE A 101 3.34 25.94 9.68
CA ILE A 101 2.07 25.80 10.40
C ILE A 101 0.89 25.82 9.41
N GLU A 102 0.98 26.66 8.36
CA GLU A 102 -0.05 26.78 7.32
C GLU A 102 -0.34 25.44 6.63
N THR A 103 0.69 24.62 6.39
CA THR A 103 0.53 23.26 5.86
C THR A 103 -0.30 22.38 6.80
N VAL A 104 -0.06 22.42 8.12
CA VAL A 104 -0.82 21.61 9.08
C VAL A 104 -2.27 22.09 9.17
N LEU A 105 -2.50 23.41 9.16
CA LEU A 105 -3.83 24.00 9.12
C LEU A 105 -4.58 23.66 7.82
N LYS A 106 -3.88 23.63 6.68
CA LYS A 106 -4.45 23.17 5.39
C LYS A 106 -4.89 21.71 5.47
N LEU A 107 -4.11 20.85 6.12
CA LEU A 107 -4.48 19.46 6.35
C LEU A 107 -5.69 19.31 7.28
N GLU A 108 -5.75 20.06 8.38
CA GLU A 108 -6.92 20.09 9.27
C GLU A 108 -8.19 20.47 8.51
N LYS A 109 -8.13 21.52 7.67
CA LYS A 109 -9.25 21.97 6.84
C LYS A 109 -9.69 20.91 5.82
N GLU A 110 -8.73 20.28 5.15
CA GLU A 110 -9.00 19.20 4.19
C GLU A 110 -9.60 17.97 4.87
N MET A 111 -9.11 17.56 6.05
CA MET A 111 -9.68 16.46 6.82
C MET A 111 -11.11 16.76 7.29
N THR A 112 -11.39 18.02 7.65
CA THR A 112 -12.74 18.45 8.03
C THR A 112 -13.70 18.36 6.84
N THR A 113 -13.24 18.71 5.65
CA THR A 113 -14.04 18.67 4.42
C THR A 113 -14.20 17.23 3.90
N LEU A 114 -13.22 16.37 4.17
CA LEU A 114 -13.12 15.00 3.65
C LEU A 114 -12.85 13.99 4.78
N PRO A 115 -13.77 13.80 5.74
CA PRO A 115 -13.53 13.04 6.98
C PRO A 115 -13.28 11.54 6.79
N ASN A 116 -13.48 11.01 5.58
CA ASN A 116 -13.25 9.60 5.24
C ASN A 116 -12.08 9.40 4.26
N PHE A 117 -11.29 10.44 3.98
CA PHE A 117 -10.15 10.38 3.07
C PHE A 117 -8.84 10.30 3.85
N ILE A 118 -7.93 9.46 3.38
CA ILE A 118 -6.51 9.61 3.67
C ILE A 118 -5.99 10.77 2.83
N ILE A 119 -5.31 11.72 3.45
CA ILE A 119 -4.74 12.88 2.74
C ILE A 119 -3.22 12.74 2.71
N LEU A 120 -2.65 12.82 1.52
CA LEU A 120 -1.21 12.82 1.28
C LEU A 120 -0.78 14.23 0.91
N ALA A 121 0.12 14.82 1.69
CA ALA A 121 0.63 16.15 1.42
C ALA A 121 1.89 16.06 0.57
N ARG A 122 1.78 16.33 -0.72
CA ARG A 122 2.92 16.34 -1.63
C ARG A 122 3.59 17.70 -1.59
N GLN A 123 4.88 17.72 -1.29
CA GLN A 123 5.70 18.93 -1.33
C GLN A 123 5.87 19.44 -2.77
N ASN A 124 5.97 20.77 -2.93
CA ASN A 124 6.32 21.36 -4.21
C ASN A 124 7.84 21.28 -4.38
N VAL A 125 8.29 20.24 -5.06
CA VAL A 125 9.72 20.07 -5.35
C VAL A 125 10.03 20.77 -6.66
N ASN A 126 11.03 21.65 -6.67
CA ASN A 126 11.56 22.18 -7.92
C ASN A 126 12.20 21.04 -8.71
N TYR A 127 11.57 20.66 -9.82
CA TYR A 127 12.01 19.53 -10.63
C TYR A 127 13.41 19.73 -11.20
N ASP A 128 13.90 20.95 -11.38
CA ASP A 128 15.21 21.18 -11.99
C ASP A 128 16.37 20.64 -11.14
N ASN A 129 16.20 20.61 -9.81
CA ASN A 129 17.23 20.15 -8.87
C ASN A 129 17.08 18.68 -8.41
N ILE A 130 16.13 17.92 -8.97
CA ILE A 130 15.93 16.50 -8.62
C ILE A 130 16.80 15.61 -9.51
N ARG A 131 17.46 14.60 -8.91
CA ARG A 131 18.19 13.56 -9.65
C ARG A 131 17.26 12.87 -10.67
N THR A 132 17.76 12.65 -11.89
CA THR A 132 17.00 12.00 -12.97
C THR A 132 16.40 10.66 -12.55
N PHE A 133 17.16 9.86 -11.79
CA PHE A 133 16.69 8.59 -11.23
C PHE A 133 15.41 8.77 -10.40
N ASP A 134 15.37 9.75 -9.50
CA ASP A 134 14.22 9.99 -8.63
C ASP A 134 12.98 10.42 -9.42
N LYS A 135 13.16 11.23 -10.48
CA LYS A 135 12.07 11.61 -11.40
C LYS A 135 11.46 10.39 -12.08
N VAL A 136 12.31 9.54 -12.65
CA VAL A 136 11.91 8.33 -13.38
C VAL A 136 11.26 7.33 -12.43
N PHE A 137 11.89 7.07 -11.28
CA PHE A 137 11.41 6.13 -10.29
C PHE A 137 10.07 6.58 -9.68
N ASN A 138 9.89 7.86 -9.41
CA ASN A 138 8.63 8.38 -8.92
C ASN A 138 7.52 8.32 -9.98
N ARG A 139 7.83 8.67 -11.24
CA ARG A 139 6.87 8.53 -12.36
C ARG A 139 6.44 7.08 -12.55
N PHE A 140 7.39 6.14 -12.48
CA PHE A 140 7.10 4.71 -12.55
C PHE A 140 6.24 4.24 -11.38
N THR A 141 6.58 4.64 -10.15
CA THR A 141 5.80 4.29 -8.95
C THR A 141 4.38 4.86 -9.04
N SER A 142 4.21 6.12 -9.45
CA SER A 142 2.90 6.74 -9.67
C SER A 142 2.06 6.00 -10.72
N PHE A 143 2.67 5.58 -11.82
CA PHE A 143 2.03 4.75 -12.83
C PHE A 143 1.57 3.42 -12.24
N MET A 144 2.45 2.72 -11.52
CA MET A 144 2.13 1.44 -10.88
C MET A 144 1.00 1.58 -9.85
N THR A 145 1.02 2.63 -9.02
CA THR A 145 -0.07 2.92 -8.07
C THR A 145 -1.40 3.11 -8.79
N ARG A 146 -1.42 3.88 -9.89
CA ARG A 146 -2.63 4.07 -10.69
C ARG A 146 -3.10 2.79 -11.36
N TRP A 147 -2.18 1.99 -11.87
CA TRP A 147 -2.52 0.76 -12.57
C TRP A 147 -3.06 -0.32 -11.63
N ILE A 148 -2.42 -0.53 -10.48
CA ILE A 148 -2.79 -1.52 -9.47
C ILE A 148 -4.07 -1.10 -8.74
N TYR A 149 -4.09 0.12 -8.18
CA TYR A 149 -5.14 0.56 -7.26
C TYR A 149 -6.19 1.47 -7.89
N GLY A 150 -5.98 1.94 -9.12
CA GLY A 150 -6.87 2.93 -9.74
C GLY A 150 -6.77 4.34 -9.12
N LYS A 151 -5.78 4.60 -8.26
CA LYS A 151 -5.61 5.89 -7.57
C LYS A 151 -4.47 6.70 -8.21
N LYS A 152 -4.73 7.97 -8.52
CA LYS A 152 -3.71 8.89 -9.04
C LYS A 152 -2.97 9.53 -7.86
N ILE A 153 -1.83 8.96 -7.49
CA ILE A 153 -0.90 9.51 -6.48
C ILE A 153 0.41 9.79 -7.19
N ILE A 154 0.86 11.04 -7.18
CA ILE A 154 2.07 11.47 -7.85
C ILE A 154 3.29 11.23 -6.95
N ASP A 155 3.16 11.48 -5.65
CA ASP A 155 4.21 11.26 -4.67
C ASP A 155 3.79 10.21 -3.64
N ASN A 156 4.30 9.00 -3.81
CA ASN A 156 4.03 7.89 -2.89
C ASN A 156 5.01 7.86 -1.70
N PHE A 157 5.98 8.77 -1.67
CA PHE A 157 7.06 8.82 -0.67
C PHE A 157 6.92 10.00 0.28
N THR A 158 5.85 10.79 0.19
CA THR A 158 5.61 11.85 1.16
C THR A 158 5.53 11.28 2.57
N ASN A 159 6.20 11.96 3.50
CA ASN A 159 6.22 11.67 4.94
C ASN A 159 5.20 12.48 5.71
N LEU A 160 4.41 13.33 5.04
CA LEU A 160 3.36 14.13 5.66
C LEU A 160 1.99 13.60 5.21
N ARG A 161 1.30 12.95 6.16
CA ARG A 161 0.06 12.23 5.88
C ARG A 161 -0.96 12.48 6.96
N ALA A 162 -2.21 12.58 6.55
CA ALA A 162 -3.36 12.72 7.42
C ALA A 162 -4.24 11.47 7.33
N TYR A 163 -4.58 10.91 8.49
CA TYR A 163 -5.40 9.71 8.61
C TYR A 163 -6.64 10.00 9.44
N PRO A 164 -7.85 9.72 8.93
CA PRO A 164 -9.07 9.91 9.70
C PRO A 164 -9.11 8.97 10.91
N ILE A 165 -9.76 9.41 11.98
CA ILE A 165 -9.78 8.70 13.27
C ILE A 165 -10.34 7.27 13.14
N SER A 166 -11.24 7.05 12.19
CA SER A 166 -11.86 5.75 11.90
C SER A 166 -10.86 4.68 11.42
N LEU A 167 -9.66 5.07 10.99
CA LEU A 167 -8.65 4.15 10.45
C LEU A 167 -7.53 3.81 11.44
N ILE A 168 -7.49 4.47 12.60
CA ILE A 168 -6.41 4.34 13.59
C ILE A 168 -6.21 2.90 14.07
N GLY A 169 -7.31 2.19 14.36
CA GLY A 169 -7.24 0.78 14.75
C GLY A 169 -6.63 -0.13 13.66
N GLN A 170 -6.85 0.21 12.38
CA GLN A 170 -6.25 -0.53 11.27
C GLN A 170 -4.77 -0.21 11.09
N ILE A 171 -4.35 1.04 11.36
CA ILE A 171 -2.95 1.44 11.37
C ILE A 171 -2.20 0.66 12.45
N LEU A 172 -2.73 0.61 13.68
CA LEU A 172 -2.14 -0.16 14.78
C LEU A 172 -2.00 -1.66 14.45
N ALA A 173 -3.02 -2.24 13.81
CA ALA A 173 -3.00 -3.64 13.41
C ALA A 173 -2.07 -3.93 12.22
N THR A 174 -1.54 -2.90 11.56
CA THR A 174 -0.63 -3.07 10.43
C THR A 174 0.77 -3.46 10.93
N ARG A 175 1.31 -4.54 10.34
CA ARG A 175 2.68 -4.98 10.59
C ARG A 175 3.68 -3.93 10.13
N GLY A 176 4.91 -3.98 10.65
CA GLY A 176 5.97 -3.03 10.35
C GLY A 176 6.20 -2.08 11.52
N GLU A 177 7.40 -1.52 11.60
CA GLU A 177 7.80 -0.62 12.69
C GLU A 177 8.52 0.63 12.15
N ASP A 178 8.68 0.74 10.83
CA ASP A 178 9.38 1.83 10.16
C ASP A 178 8.47 2.41 9.05
N LEU A 179 9.02 3.12 8.07
CA LEU A 179 8.30 3.62 6.87
C LEU A 179 7.53 2.51 6.13
N ASP A 180 7.90 1.24 6.32
CA ASP A 180 7.19 0.10 5.75
C ASP A 180 5.79 -0.10 6.35
N LEU A 181 5.53 0.35 7.58
CA LEU A 181 4.21 0.29 8.20
C LEU A 181 3.22 1.16 7.43
N GLU A 182 3.52 2.44 7.26
CA GLU A 182 2.59 3.36 6.61
C GLU A 182 2.43 3.04 5.13
N ALA A 183 3.51 2.65 4.45
CA ALA A 183 3.44 2.22 3.05
C ALA A 183 2.56 0.97 2.89
N ARG A 184 2.66 0.02 3.81
CA ARG A 184 1.81 -1.18 3.84
C ARG A 184 0.37 -0.85 4.15
N PHE A 185 0.13 0.06 5.11
CA PHE A 185 -1.21 0.52 5.45
C PHE A 185 -1.85 1.24 4.26
N LEU A 186 -1.14 2.16 3.61
CA LEU A 186 -1.62 2.91 2.45
C LEU A 186 -1.94 1.98 1.28
N ALA A 187 -1.06 1.02 0.97
CA ALA A 187 -1.32 0.00 -0.05
C ALA A 187 -2.58 -0.83 0.26
N LYS A 188 -2.74 -1.26 1.52
CA LYS A 188 -3.94 -1.99 1.97
C LYS A 188 -5.19 -1.13 1.86
N ALA A 189 -5.15 0.12 2.33
CA ALA A 189 -6.26 1.05 2.29
C ALA A 189 -6.74 1.29 0.85
N MET A 190 -5.80 1.48 -0.09
CA MET A 190 -6.11 1.62 -1.50
C MET A 190 -6.71 0.35 -2.10
N ASP A 191 -6.20 -0.83 -1.75
CA ASP A 191 -6.75 -2.13 -2.20
C ASP A 191 -8.18 -2.37 -1.68
N GLU A 192 -8.47 -1.91 -0.45
CA GLU A 192 -9.79 -1.98 0.18
C GLU A 192 -10.75 -0.90 -0.32
N GLY A 193 -10.30 -0.03 -1.22
CA GLY A 193 -11.12 1.01 -1.84
C GLY A 193 -11.30 2.27 -0.99
N ILE A 194 -10.53 2.42 0.10
CA ILE A 194 -10.53 3.62 0.93
C ILE A 194 -10.14 4.82 0.07
N ALA A 195 -10.81 5.95 0.30
CA ALA A 195 -10.57 7.16 -0.46
C ALA A 195 -9.23 7.79 -0.06
N VAL A 196 -8.41 8.13 -1.06
CA VAL A 196 -7.11 8.77 -0.87
C VAL A 196 -7.07 10.01 -1.75
N LYS A 197 -6.71 11.16 -1.17
CA LYS A 197 -6.53 12.43 -1.87
C LYS A 197 -5.09 12.89 -1.69
N GLU A 198 -4.45 13.26 -2.77
CA GLU A 198 -3.17 13.96 -2.73
C GLU A 198 -3.43 15.46 -2.85
N ILE A 199 -2.89 16.24 -1.92
CA ILE A 199 -2.87 17.71 -1.99
C ILE A 199 -1.45 18.18 -2.30
N ARG A 200 -1.34 19.30 -3.01
CA ARG A 200 -0.06 19.96 -3.26
C ARG A 200 0.16 21.05 -2.21
N LEU A 201 1.32 21.03 -1.57
CA LEU A 201 1.80 22.12 -0.74
C LEU A 201 2.48 23.15 -1.62
N ASP A 202 2.46 24.40 -1.20
CA ASP A 202 2.95 25.52 -2.01
C ASP A 202 4.46 25.75 -1.79
N ASN A 203 4.98 25.32 -0.64
CA ASN A 203 6.36 25.52 -0.23
C ASN A 203 7.37 24.73 -1.07
N ASN A 204 8.42 25.44 -1.47
CA ASN A 204 9.55 24.87 -2.18
C ASN A 204 10.36 23.98 -1.24
N TYR A 205 10.36 22.67 -1.48
CA TYR A 205 11.20 21.74 -0.75
C TYR A 205 12.55 21.59 -1.43
N HIS A 206 13.62 21.81 -0.67
CA HIS A 206 14.98 21.51 -1.10
C HIS A 206 15.27 20.03 -0.88
N VAL A 207 15.56 19.32 -1.97
CA VAL A 207 16.04 17.94 -1.89
C VAL A 207 17.52 18.00 -1.52
N GLU A 208 17.84 17.70 -0.26
CA GLU A 208 19.24 17.46 0.11
C GLU A 208 19.79 16.26 -0.68
N ASN A 209 21.11 16.25 -0.92
CA ASN A 209 21.77 15.15 -1.60
C ASN A 209 21.73 13.89 -0.71
N LYS A 210 20.70 13.09 -0.90
CA LYS A 210 20.48 11.90 -0.09
C LYS A 210 21.26 10.70 -0.63
N GLY A 211 22.06 10.09 0.26
CA GLY A 211 22.94 8.95 -0.03
C GLY A 211 22.21 7.61 -0.18
N LYS A 212 22.92 6.50 0.07
CA LYS A 212 22.41 5.13 -0.10
C LYS A 212 21.21 4.82 0.80
N GLU A 213 21.18 5.32 2.03
CA GLU A 213 20.12 5.05 3.00
C GLU A 213 18.75 5.50 2.51
N TYR A 214 18.65 6.69 1.91
CA TYR A 214 17.44 7.19 1.29
C TYR A 214 16.92 6.32 0.15
N LEU A 215 17.82 5.81 -0.69
CA LEU A 215 17.43 4.89 -1.76
C LEU A 215 16.86 3.60 -1.16
N LEU A 216 17.48 3.05 -0.11
CA LEU A 216 16.98 1.87 0.59
C LEU A 216 15.59 2.11 1.19
N GLU A 217 15.35 3.27 1.82
CA GLU A 217 14.03 3.66 2.33
C GLU A 217 12.99 3.76 1.23
N LYS A 218 13.31 4.43 0.12
CA LYS A 218 12.45 4.47 -1.06
C LYS A 218 12.11 3.08 -1.59
N PHE A 219 13.09 2.17 -1.66
CA PHE A 219 12.85 0.80 -2.09
C PHE A 219 11.98 0.02 -1.09
N LYS A 220 12.14 0.23 0.22
CA LYS A 220 11.26 -0.37 1.25
C LYS A 220 9.80 0.04 1.02
N VAL A 221 9.55 1.33 0.80
CA VAL A 221 8.20 1.88 0.54
C VAL A 221 7.65 1.32 -0.78
N PHE A 222 8.43 1.41 -1.86
CA PHE A 222 8.05 0.89 -3.18
C PHE A 222 7.66 -0.59 -3.11
N LYS A 223 8.44 -1.42 -2.42
CA LYS A 223 8.15 -2.86 -2.24
C LYS A 223 6.78 -3.11 -1.63
N GLN A 224 6.33 -2.28 -0.68
CA GLN A 224 4.99 -2.43 -0.09
C GLN A 224 3.90 -2.02 -1.07
N ILE A 225 4.11 -0.94 -1.84
CA ILE A 225 3.18 -0.47 -2.86
C ILE A 225 2.99 -1.51 -3.96
N ILE A 226 4.06 -2.19 -4.42
CA ILE A 226 3.92 -3.20 -5.48
C ILE A 226 3.55 -4.59 -4.95
N SER A 227 3.69 -4.83 -3.65
CA SER A 227 3.57 -6.16 -3.03
C SER A 227 2.32 -6.93 -3.50
N PRO A 228 1.13 -6.31 -3.63
CA PRO A 228 -0.05 -7.05 -4.08
C PRO A 228 0.06 -7.56 -5.53
N PHE A 229 0.58 -6.73 -6.43
CA PHE A 229 0.91 -7.15 -7.78
C PHE A 229 2.00 -8.23 -7.78
N ALA A 230 3.11 -8.00 -7.07
CA ALA A 230 4.23 -8.95 -7.03
C ALA A 230 3.79 -10.33 -6.53
N LYS A 231 2.99 -10.41 -5.47
CA LYS A 231 2.48 -11.67 -4.92
C LYS A 231 1.58 -12.41 -5.90
N TYR A 232 0.65 -11.69 -6.54
CA TYR A 232 -0.20 -12.29 -7.57
C TYR A 232 0.62 -12.76 -8.78
N SER A 233 1.56 -11.96 -9.26
CA SER A 233 2.49 -12.31 -10.33
C SER A 233 3.30 -13.57 -10.01
N SER A 234 3.83 -13.69 -8.79
CA SER A 234 4.55 -14.89 -8.34
C SER A 234 3.67 -16.14 -8.41
N ILE A 235 2.42 -16.06 -7.95
CA ILE A 235 1.46 -17.18 -8.05
C ILE A 235 1.17 -17.52 -9.50
N SER A 236 0.95 -16.52 -10.35
CA SER A 236 0.71 -16.73 -11.78
C SER A 236 1.89 -17.39 -12.49
N ILE A 237 3.13 -16.99 -12.19
CA ILE A 237 4.35 -17.61 -12.73
C ILE A 237 4.44 -19.08 -12.31
N ILE A 238 4.23 -19.38 -11.02
CA ILE A 238 4.23 -20.77 -10.52
C ILE A 238 3.18 -21.61 -11.26
N THR A 239 1.97 -21.07 -11.45
CA THR A 239 0.90 -21.79 -12.14
C THR A 239 1.20 -22.00 -13.63
N ALA A 240 1.83 -21.03 -14.29
CA ALA A 240 2.25 -21.16 -15.69
C ALA A 240 3.37 -22.20 -15.84
N LEU A 241 4.36 -22.22 -14.95
CA LEU A 241 5.41 -23.24 -14.94
C LEU A 241 4.84 -24.64 -14.67
N THR A 242 3.84 -24.74 -13.78
CA THR A 242 3.14 -26.00 -13.49
C THR A 242 2.36 -26.48 -14.72
N GLU A 243 1.68 -25.59 -15.42
CA GLU A 243 0.99 -25.90 -16.68
C GLU A 243 1.97 -26.46 -17.72
N LEU A 244 3.11 -25.78 -17.93
CA LEU A 244 4.15 -26.22 -18.85
C LEU A 244 4.74 -27.59 -18.48
N LEU A 245 5.00 -27.81 -17.19
CA LEU A 245 5.53 -29.08 -16.68
C LEU A 245 4.52 -30.22 -16.87
N LEU A 246 3.26 -30.02 -16.50
CA LEU A 246 2.20 -31.02 -16.64
C LEU A 246 1.95 -31.36 -18.12
N PHE A 247 1.95 -30.35 -18.99
CA PHE A 247 1.85 -30.57 -20.43
C PHE A 247 3.00 -31.45 -20.95
N LYS A 248 4.24 -31.18 -20.53
CA LYS A 248 5.42 -32.00 -20.89
C LYS A 248 5.34 -33.42 -20.34
N ILE A 249 4.90 -33.60 -19.09
CA ILE A 249 4.74 -34.93 -18.48
C ILE A 249 3.68 -35.74 -19.23
N LEU A 250 2.49 -35.17 -19.45
CA LEU A 250 1.40 -35.84 -20.15
C LEU A 250 1.84 -36.26 -21.55
N THR A 251 2.42 -35.34 -22.30
CA THR A 251 2.87 -35.64 -23.67
C THR A 251 3.95 -36.71 -23.73
N THR A 252 4.84 -36.79 -22.72
CA THR A 252 5.86 -37.85 -22.63
C THR A 252 5.25 -39.20 -22.22
N LEU A 253 4.32 -39.20 -21.28
CA LEU A 253 3.63 -40.41 -20.80
C LEU A 253 2.84 -41.10 -21.93
N PHE A 254 2.14 -40.33 -22.74
CA PHE A 254 1.37 -40.87 -23.86
C PHE A 254 2.26 -41.39 -24.99
N LEU A 255 3.43 -40.78 -25.22
CA LEU A 255 4.44 -41.34 -26.12
C LEU A 255 4.94 -42.70 -25.63
N PHE A 256 5.12 -42.85 -24.31
CA PHE A 256 5.49 -44.13 -23.70
C PHE A 256 4.44 -45.22 -23.95
N PHE A 257 3.17 -44.86 -24.08
CA PHE A 257 2.08 -45.78 -24.45
C PHE A 257 1.89 -45.96 -25.97
N ASN A 258 2.84 -45.51 -26.81
CA ASN A 258 2.75 -45.56 -28.28
C ASN A 258 1.48 -44.91 -28.86
N MET A 259 0.92 -43.92 -28.18
CA MET A 259 -0.19 -43.15 -28.74
C MET A 259 0.34 -42.15 -29.79
N GLU A 260 -0.30 -42.09 -30.95
CA GLU A 260 0.03 -41.11 -31.98
C GLU A 260 -0.22 -39.68 -31.45
N LYS A 261 0.63 -38.74 -31.83
CA LYS A 261 0.49 -37.32 -31.46
C LYS A 261 -0.56 -36.62 -32.31
N ASP A 262 -1.79 -37.12 -32.28
CA ASP A 262 -2.89 -36.51 -33.01
C ASP A 262 -3.43 -35.24 -32.31
N LEU A 263 -4.35 -34.54 -32.97
CA LEU A 263 -4.94 -33.31 -32.45
C LEU A 263 -5.71 -33.53 -31.14
N ILE A 264 -6.34 -34.69 -30.98
CA ILE A 264 -7.11 -35.05 -29.79
C ILE A 264 -6.15 -35.18 -28.60
N PHE A 265 -5.01 -35.86 -28.79
CA PHE A 265 -3.97 -36.03 -27.81
C PHE A 265 -3.40 -34.68 -27.31
N ILE A 266 -3.07 -33.76 -28.23
CA ILE A 266 -2.56 -32.44 -27.87
C ILE A 266 -3.63 -31.65 -27.11
N PHE A 267 -4.88 -31.69 -27.58
CA PHE A 267 -6.00 -31.00 -26.93
C PHE A 267 -6.24 -31.51 -25.50
N VAL A 268 -6.29 -32.83 -25.30
CA VAL A 268 -6.48 -33.47 -23.99
C VAL A 268 -5.35 -33.09 -23.05
N SER A 269 -4.10 -33.13 -23.52
CA SER A 269 -2.92 -32.76 -22.71
C SER A 269 -2.98 -31.29 -22.26
N ILE A 270 -3.31 -30.36 -23.16
CA ILE A 270 -3.47 -28.93 -22.83
C ILE A 270 -4.63 -28.73 -21.85
N PHE A 271 -5.78 -29.38 -22.10
CA PHE A 271 -6.96 -29.26 -21.26
C PHE A 271 -6.69 -29.70 -19.82
N PHE A 272 -6.05 -30.86 -19.63
CA PHE A 272 -5.73 -31.38 -18.29
C PHE A 272 -4.68 -30.51 -17.57
N ALA A 273 -3.60 -30.14 -18.27
CA ALA A 273 -2.56 -29.28 -17.70
C ALA A 273 -3.14 -27.93 -17.24
N LYS A 274 -3.97 -27.31 -18.08
CA LYS A 274 -4.58 -26.00 -17.80
C LYS A 274 -5.64 -26.06 -16.71
N SER A 275 -6.44 -27.13 -16.68
CA SER A 275 -7.40 -27.40 -15.60
C SER A 275 -6.70 -27.51 -14.24
N MET A 276 -5.62 -28.30 -14.16
CA MET A 276 -4.86 -28.49 -12.93
C MET A 276 -4.13 -27.21 -12.48
N ALA A 277 -3.48 -26.50 -13.42
CA ALA A 277 -2.84 -25.22 -13.15
C ALA A 277 -3.82 -24.14 -12.67
N SER A 278 -5.05 -24.14 -13.21
CA SER A 278 -6.11 -23.24 -12.78
C SER A 278 -6.59 -23.55 -11.36
N ILE A 279 -6.74 -24.83 -11.00
CA ILE A 279 -7.07 -25.23 -9.62
C ILE A 279 -5.98 -24.76 -8.66
N LEU A 280 -4.71 -24.98 -9.01
CA LEU A 280 -3.57 -24.51 -8.22
C LEU A 280 -3.60 -22.98 -8.05
N ASN A 281 -3.91 -22.23 -9.10
CA ASN A 281 -4.01 -20.77 -9.06
C ASN A 281 -5.06 -20.29 -8.05
N ILE A 282 -6.24 -20.92 -8.06
CA ILE A 282 -7.32 -20.62 -7.10
C ILE A 282 -6.89 -20.95 -5.68
N VAL A 283 -6.27 -22.12 -5.46
CA VAL A 283 -5.83 -22.57 -4.13
C VAL A 283 -4.76 -21.65 -3.56
N LEU A 284 -3.73 -21.30 -4.33
CA LEU A 284 -2.64 -20.43 -3.88
C LEU A 284 -3.13 -19.01 -3.59
N ASN A 285 -3.97 -18.45 -4.45
CA ASN A 285 -4.53 -17.11 -4.22
C ASN A 285 -5.56 -17.08 -3.07
N LYS A 286 -6.13 -18.24 -2.69
CA LYS A 286 -7.08 -18.31 -1.56
C LYS A 286 -6.46 -17.94 -0.23
N ASN A 287 -5.23 -18.35 0.00
CA ASN A 287 -4.51 -18.04 1.23
C ASN A 287 -4.07 -16.56 1.27
N TYR A 288 -3.98 -15.90 0.12
CA TYR A 288 -3.52 -14.53 0.01
C TYR A 288 -4.65 -13.49 0.06
N LYS A 289 -5.71 -13.66 -0.74
CA LYS A 289 -6.80 -12.66 -0.90
C LYS A 289 -8.19 -13.19 -0.50
N TYR A 290 -8.39 -14.50 -0.44
CA TYR A 290 -9.71 -15.11 -0.13
C TYR A 290 -9.90 -15.58 1.30
N LYS A 291 -9.10 -15.14 2.28
CA LYS A 291 -9.23 -15.66 3.64
C LYS A 291 -10.64 -15.43 4.24
N ASN A 292 -11.39 -14.42 3.75
CA ASN A 292 -12.73 -14.06 4.24
C ASN A 292 -13.81 -13.81 3.16
N SER A 293 -13.66 -14.26 1.90
CA SER A 293 -14.72 -14.05 0.90
C SER A 293 -15.84 -15.10 1.05
N GLY A 294 -17.01 -14.69 1.54
CA GLY A 294 -18.19 -15.55 1.71
C GLY A 294 -18.79 -16.13 0.41
N ARG A 295 -18.09 -16.05 -0.73
CA ARG A 295 -18.60 -16.41 -2.07
C ARG A 295 -17.59 -17.23 -2.89
N LYS A 296 -17.01 -18.27 -2.29
CA LYS A 296 -16.04 -19.19 -2.93
C LYS A 296 -16.52 -19.70 -4.31
N LYS A 297 -17.82 -20.01 -4.46
CA LYS A 297 -18.40 -20.47 -5.73
C LYS A 297 -18.36 -19.41 -6.85
N ILE A 298 -18.73 -18.16 -6.56
CA ILE A 298 -18.75 -17.09 -7.57
C ILE A 298 -17.33 -16.81 -8.08
N THR A 299 -16.36 -16.75 -7.17
CA THR A 299 -14.94 -16.65 -7.48
C THR A 299 -14.48 -17.73 -8.47
N PHE A 300 -14.87 -18.98 -8.22
CA PHE A 300 -14.49 -20.11 -9.08
C PHE A 300 -15.03 -19.93 -10.50
N TYR A 301 -16.32 -19.62 -10.66
CA TYR A 301 -16.92 -19.40 -11.98
C TYR A 301 -16.34 -18.18 -12.71
N ARG A 302 -16.06 -17.08 -11.99
CA ARG A 302 -15.38 -15.91 -12.58
C ARG A 302 -14.00 -16.26 -13.10
N HIS A 303 -13.25 -17.09 -12.36
CA HIS A 303 -11.92 -17.53 -12.76
C HIS A 303 -11.97 -18.44 -13.99
N LEU A 304 -12.90 -19.41 -14.02
CA LEU A 304 -13.13 -20.26 -15.19
C LEU A 304 -13.47 -19.45 -16.44
N LEU A 305 -14.41 -18.50 -16.34
CA LEU A 305 -14.80 -17.64 -17.46
C LEU A 305 -13.60 -16.88 -18.03
N ILE A 306 -12.80 -16.26 -17.17
CA ILE A 306 -11.61 -15.52 -17.62
C ILE A 306 -10.59 -16.45 -18.26
N ASN A 307 -10.38 -17.66 -17.74
CA ASN A 307 -9.46 -18.61 -18.36
C ASN A 307 -9.93 -19.10 -19.72
N PHE A 308 -11.25 -19.25 -19.92
CA PHE A 308 -11.82 -19.59 -21.21
C PHE A 308 -11.63 -18.46 -22.23
N ILE A 309 -11.90 -17.21 -21.83
CA ILE A 309 -11.63 -16.03 -22.67
C ILE A 309 -10.15 -15.94 -23.03
N LYS A 310 -9.25 -16.11 -22.04
CA LYS A 310 -7.80 -16.11 -22.26
C LYS A 310 -7.37 -17.22 -23.21
N LEU A 311 -7.97 -18.42 -23.12
CA LEU A 311 -7.67 -19.52 -24.04
C LEU A 311 -7.94 -19.10 -25.48
N GLY A 312 -9.15 -18.62 -25.79
CA GLY A 312 -9.51 -18.18 -27.14
C GLY A 312 -8.61 -17.05 -27.67
N LEU A 313 -8.36 -16.02 -26.86
CA LEU A 313 -7.45 -14.94 -27.23
C LEU A 313 -6.01 -15.43 -27.43
N SER A 314 -5.52 -16.32 -26.57
CA SER A 314 -4.15 -16.84 -26.66
C SER A 314 -3.93 -17.60 -27.96
N SER A 315 -4.87 -18.48 -28.33
CA SER A 315 -4.81 -19.26 -29.56
C SER A 315 -4.83 -18.38 -30.81
N TYR A 316 -5.69 -17.35 -30.83
CA TYR A 316 -5.78 -16.43 -31.97
C TYR A 316 -4.54 -15.54 -32.13
N LEU A 317 -4.01 -15.01 -31.03
CA LEU A 317 -2.80 -14.17 -31.06
C LEU A 317 -1.55 -14.95 -31.46
N ILE A 318 -1.40 -16.19 -30.96
CA ILE A 318 -0.29 -17.08 -31.36
C ILE A 318 -0.37 -17.36 -32.87
N TYR A 319 -1.54 -17.69 -33.39
CA TYR A 319 -1.76 -17.92 -34.83
C TYR A 319 -1.30 -16.73 -35.69
N ILE A 320 -1.62 -15.49 -35.28
CA ILE A 320 -1.18 -14.28 -35.99
C ILE A 320 0.33 -14.12 -35.95
N LEU A 321 0.96 -14.28 -34.79
CA LEU A 321 2.41 -14.12 -34.63
C LEU A 321 3.20 -15.13 -35.47
N MET A 322 2.73 -16.37 -35.52
CA MET A 322 3.35 -17.42 -36.31
C MET A 322 3.19 -17.15 -37.81
N ASN A 323 1.96 -16.87 -38.27
CA ASN A 323 1.68 -16.82 -39.71
C ASN A 323 1.97 -15.48 -40.38
N LYS A 324 1.89 -14.36 -39.65
CA LYS A 324 2.14 -13.02 -40.22
C LYS A 324 3.52 -12.46 -39.90
N LEU A 325 4.15 -12.94 -38.82
CA LEU A 325 5.40 -12.38 -38.30
C LEU A 325 6.51 -13.43 -38.18
N ALA A 326 6.27 -14.68 -38.61
CA ALA A 326 7.24 -15.78 -38.64
C ALA A 326 7.94 -16.05 -37.30
N TYR A 327 7.26 -15.79 -36.17
CA TYR A 327 7.77 -16.17 -34.85
C TYR A 327 7.61 -17.67 -34.61
N ASP A 328 8.54 -18.27 -33.86
CA ASP A 328 8.39 -19.66 -33.40
C ASP A 328 7.26 -19.81 -32.36
N GLU A 329 6.71 -21.02 -32.28
CA GLU A 329 5.55 -21.34 -31.44
C GLU A 329 5.79 -21.01 -29.95
N VAL A 330 6.98 -21.35 -29.44
CA VAL A 330 7.32 -21.18 -28.02
C VAL A 330 7.48 -19.70 -27.68
N ARG A 331 8.22 -18.93 -28.48
CA ARG A 331 8.36 -17.48 -28.26
C ARG A 331 7.03 -16.75 -28.41
N SER A 332 6.20 -17.14 -29.39
CA SER A 332 4.85 -16.60 -29.56
C SER A 332 3.99 -16.84 -28.32
N LYS A 333 4.00 -18.07 -27.78
CA LYS A 333 3.27 -18.43 -26.57
C LYS A 333 3.73 -17.62 -25.36
N ILE A 334 5.03 -17.52 -25.12
CA ILE A 334 5.58 -16.75 -23.99
C ILE A 334 5.16 -15.27 -24.08
N LEU A 335 5.30 -14.66 -25.26
CA LEU A 335 4.96 -13.26 -25.47
C LEU A 335 3.46 -12.99 -25.25
N VAL A 336 2.61 -13.86 -25.82
CA VAL A 336 1.15 -13.75 -25.68
C VAL A 336 0.71 -13.97 -24.23
N ASP A 337 1.28 -14.95 -23.53
CA ASP A 337 0.94 -15.23 -22.13
C ASP A 337 1.35 -14.05 -21.21
N ILE A 338 2.49 -13.39 -21.46
CA ILE A 338 2.90 -12.17 -20.75
C ILE A 338 1.90 -11.02 -21.03
N LEU A 339 1.54 -10.82 -22.30
CA LEU A 339 0.63 -9.74 -22.70
C LEU A 339 -0.78 -9.94 -22.12
N LEU A 340 -1.31 -11.15 -22.19
CA LEU A 340 -2.60 -11.51 -21.59
C LEU A 340 -2.54 -11.45 -20.06
N PHE A 341 -1.42 -11.81 -19.44
CA PHE A 341 -1.23 -11.63 -18.00
C PHE A 341 -1.37 -10.16 -17.60
N LEU A 342 -0.69 -9.24 -18.30
CA LEU A 342 -0.76 -7.81 -18.00
C LEU A 342 -2.15 -7.23 -18.27
N LEU A 343 -2.78 -7.56 -19.39
CA LEU A 343 -4.13 -7.07 -19.74
C LEU A 343 -5.19 -7.55 -18.74
N PHE A 344 -5.15 -8.84 -18.40
CA PHE A 344 -6.15 -9.43 -17.51
C PHE A 344 -5.78 -9.31 -16.04
N TYR A 345 -4.58 -8.85 -15.67
CA TYR A 345 -4.18 -8.68 -14.27
C TYR A 345 -5.25 -7.91 -13.51
N LYS A 346 -5.63 -6.73 -14.01
CA LYS A 346 -6.61 -5.86 -13.33
C LYS A 346 -7.97 -6.53 -13.19
N ILE A 347 -8.46 -7.18 -14.25
CA ILE A 347 -9.76 -7.88 -14.24
C ILE A 347 -9.72 -9.02 -13.23
N VAL A 348 -8.68 -9.84 -13.26
CA VAL A 348 -8.55 -10.97 -12.35
C VAL A 348 -8.40 -10.46 -10.91
N TYR A 349 -7.41 -9.61 -10.67
CA TYR A 349 -7.08 -9.08 -9.35
C TYR A 349 -8.24 -8.32 -8.69
N SER A 350 -9.00 -7.50 -9.43
CA SER A 350 -10.06 -6.66 -8.87
C SER A 350 -11.46 -7.28 -8.93
N TRP A 351 -11.80 -8.06 -9.95
CA TRP A 351 -13.15 -8.61 -10.16
C TRP A 351 -13.28 -10.08 -9.77
N VAL A 352 -12.34 -10.92 -10.20
CA VAL A 352 -12.34 -12.36 -9.82
C VAL A 352 -12.07 -12.51 -8.33
N PHE A 353 -11.03 -11.82 -7.84
CA PHE A 353 -10.59 -11.84 -6.45
C PHE A 353 -11.23 -10.77 -5.54
N SER A 354 -12.35 -10.18 -5.95
CA SER A 354 -13.03 -9.13 -5.18
C SER A 354 -13.62 -9.66 -3.85
N SER A 355 -13.19 -9.10 -2.72
CA SER A 355 -13.92 -9.20 -1.45
C SER A 355 -14.79 -7.96 -1.28
N LYS A 356 -16.12 -8.10 -1.25
CA LYS A 356 -16.99 -7.00 -0.79
C LYS A 356 -16.70 -6.80 0.70
N ASN A 357 -16.13 -5.65 1.08
CA ASN A 357 -15.95 -5.30 2.48
C ASN A 357 -17.32 -5.21 3.18
N LYS A 358 -17.41 -5.78 4.39
CA LYS A 358 -18.45 -5.41 5.35
C LYS A 358 -18.45 -3.89 5.42
N LYS A 359 -19.64 -3.27 5.32
CA LYS A 359 -19.82 -1.85 5.59
C LYS A 359 -19.04 -1.49 6.85
N ILE A 360 -18.27 -0.42 6.79
CA ILE A 360 -17.64 0.21 7.96
C ILE A 360 -18.80 0.70 8.83
N SER A 361 -19.33 -0.16 9.70
CA SER A 361 -20.27 0.22 10.74
C SER A 361 -19.44 0.75 11.90
N GLY A 362 -19.35 2.07 12.01
CA GLY A 362 -18.92 2.76 13.22
C GLY A 362 -19.95 2.65 14.33
N GLU A 363 -20.32 1.42 14.71
CA GLU A 363 -21.13 1.14 15.90
C GLU A 363 -20.26 0.32 16.85
N GLY A 364 -19.44 1.02 17.62
CA GLY A 364 -18.52 0.38 18.55
C GLY A 364 -17.81 1.31 19.51
N TYR A 365 -18.33 2.52 19.73
CA TYR A 365 -17.94 3.38 20.85
C TYR A 365 -19.18 4.15 21.31
N GLY A 366 -19.66 3.85 22.52
CA GLY A 366 -20.73 4.61 23.17
C GLY A 366 -22.14 4.02 23.07
N LYS A 367 -22.40 2.87 23.69
CA LYS A 367 -23.70 2.63 24.33
C LYS A 367 -23.46 2.25 25.78
N GLU A 368 -23.46 3.26 26.63
CA GLU A 368 -23.72 3.10 28.05
C GLU A 368 -24.97 2.24 28.22
N LYS A 369 -24.83 1.17 29.02
CA LYS A 369 -25.96 0.51 29.64
C LYS A 369 -26.67 1.54 30.51
N ARG A 370 -27.74 2.14 30.01
CA ARG A 370 -28.80 2.63 30.87
C ARG A 370 -29.47 1.40 31.49
N SER A 371 -29.01 1.03 32.68
CA SER A 371 -29.84 0.33 33.65
C SER A 371 -31.11 1.15 33.86
N LYS A 372 -32.25 0.60 33.50
CA LYS A 372 -33.53 1.05 34.06
C LYS A 372 -33.93 0.04 35.13
N ASN A 373 -34.13 0.60 36.31
CA ASN A 373 -34.82 0.05 37.47
C ASN A 373 -36.09 -0.69 37.08
#